data_AF-A0A6J1N668-F1
#
_entry.id   AF-A0A6J1N668-F1
#
_cell.length_a   1.000
_cell.length_b   1.000
_cell.length_c   1.000
_cell.angle_alpha   90.00
_cell.angle_beta   90.00
_cell.angle_gamma   90.00
#
_symmetry.space_group_name_H-M   'P 1'
#
loop_
_entity.id
_entity.type
_entity.pdbx_description
1 polymer ?
#
loop_
_entity_poly.entity_id
_entity_poly.type
_entity_poly.pdbx_seq_one_letter_code
_entity_poly.pdbx_strand_id
1 'polypeptide(L)'
;MDSNSVSPMPELAPIAEFDKSPPSPPNEEVPMDDLPPPPATISQAEGKKLKVQRSRSYDSEEHERGACEWCEYALVITLATILLIGVSALTIFWTFFYREGYGWADDIPEKQFNLHPTLMIAGFITFSGFSVLLYRICRCFRRIYVKLLHAIFHALAFPCIVIGFLAVLDFHNKKGINNFYSLHSWIGFVAMGLFGLQYAVGFFSFLLLLICNKGTANFRASLVPIHAAFGVLTFVLGVCACLTGLTEKALFTLGADRYSGLPDEGVIINAIGVAIIAILAVVMYILSRNKFRADARDMRASVDL
;
A
#
# COMPACT_ATOMS: atom_id res chain seq x y z
N MET A 1 35.66 8.06 -55.25
CA MET A 1 34.74 7.04 -55.82
C MET A 1 34.35 6.13 -54.66
N ASP A 2 33.69 6.63 -53.61
CA ASP A 2 32.27 7.05 -53.54
C ASP A 2 31.36 5.88 -53.96
N SER A 3 30.45 5.35 -53.13
CA SER A 3 29.44 6.12 -52.41
C SER A 3 28.92 5.40 -51.15
N ASN A 4 28.78 6.16 -50.07
CA ASN A 4 27.85 5.92 -48.96
C ASN A 4 26.42 6.24 -49.42
N SER A 5 25.45 5.37 -49.14
CA SER A 5 24.03 5.68 -49.29
C SER A 5 23.31 5.48 -47.95
N VAL A 6 23.18 6.60 -47.22
CA VAL A 6 22.33 6.76 -46.04
C VAL A 6 20.94 7.17 -46.53
N SER A 7 19.89 6.45 -46.11
CA SER A 7 18.50 6.83 -46.34
C SER A 7 18.15 8.13 -45.60
N PRO A 8 17.45 9.09 -46.23
CA PRO A 8 17.13 10.36 -45.60
C PRO A 8 15.97 10.23 -44.60
N MET A 9 16.09 10.96 -43.50
CA MET A 9 15.04 11.17 -42.50
C MET A 9 13.84 11.94 -43.08
N PRO A 10 12.61 11.70 -42.58
CA PRO A 10 11.46 12.50 -42.96
C PRO A 10 11.55 13.93 -42.42
N GLU A 11 11.13 14.83 -43.30
CA GLU A 11 11.06 16.29 -43.23
C GLU A 11 10.31 16.80 -41.99
N LEU A 12 10.92 17.74 -41.27
CA LEU A 12 10.28 18.48 -40.17
C LEU A 12 9.12 19.31 -40.72
N ALA A 13 7.93 19.13 -40.15
CA ALA A 13 6.77 19.98 -40.39
C ALA A 13 7.06 21.45 -40.01
N PRO A 14 6.54 22.42 -40.78
CA PRO A 14 6.80 23.84 -40.56
C PRO A 14 6.17 24.34 -39.25
N ILE A 15 7.00 25.03 -38.49
CA ILE A 15 6.68 25.93 -37.38
C ILE A 15 5.58 26.92 -37.80
N ALA A 16 4.42 26.85 -37.16
CA ALA A 16 3.36 27.84 -37.30
C ALA A 16 3.73 29.10 -36.50
N GLU A 17 3.94 30.21 -37.21
CA GLU A 17 3.90 31.56 -36.66
C GLU A 17 2.55 31.81 -35.98
N PHE A 18 2.59 32.16 -34.70
CA PHE A 18 1.43 32.59 -33.93
C PHE A 18 1.49 34.11 -33.78
N ASP A 19 1.23 34.83 -34.87
CA ASP A 19 0.93 36.27 -34.82
C ASP A 19 -0.53 36.48 -35.21
N LYS A 20 -1.41 36.60 -34.20
CA LYS A 20 -2.74 37.22 -34.33
C LYS A 20 -3.13 37.86 -33.00
N SER A 21 -3.01 39.18 -32.95
CA SER A 21 -3.81 40.01 -32.06
C SER A 21 -5.30 39.80 -32.38
N PRO A 22 -6.21 39.76 -31.39
CA PRO A 22 -7.64 39.54 -31.66
C PRO A 22 -8.25 40.76 -32.38
N PRO A 23 -9.19 40.56 -33.32
CA PRO A 23 -9.89 41.67 -33.97
C PRO A 23 -10.82 42.38 -32.98
N SER A 24 -10.86 43.70 -33.07
CA SER A 24 -11.85 44.54 -32.39
C SER A 24 -13.26 44.17 -32.85
N PRO A 25 -14.27 44.14 -31.96
CA PRO A 25 -15.64 43.85 -32.36
C PRO A 25 -16.21 45.01 -33.20
N PRO A 26 -17.21 44.75 -34.08
CA PRO A 26 -17.88 45.79 -34.85
C PRO A 26 -18.68 46.70 -33.90
N ASN A 27 -18.73 48.00 -34.22
CA ASN A 27 -19.65 48.94 -33.59
C ASN A 27 -21.09 48.53 -33.93
N GLU A 28 -21.74 47.77 -33.04
CA GLU A 28 -23.20 47.74 -32.94
C GLU A 28 -23.62 48.70 -31.83
N GLU A 29 -24.20 49.83 -32.23
CA GLU A 29 -24.93 50.73 -31.33
C GLU A 29 -26.22 50.02 -30.88
N VAL A 30 -26.17 49.36 -29.73
CA VAL A 30 -27.36 48.80 -29.08
C VAL A 30 -28.17 49.96 -28.47
N PRO A 31 -29.48 50.10 -28.76
CA PRO A 31 -30.34 51.09 -28.14
C PRO A 31 -30.37 50.93 -26.61
N MET A 32 -30.16 52.04 -25.91
CA MET A 32 -29.90 52.12 -24.46
C MET A 32 -31.16 52.02 -23.59
N ASP A 33 -32.17 51.24 -23.99
CA ASP A 33 -33.49 51.24 -23.33
C ASP A 33 -33.95 49.90 -22.72
N ASP A 34 -33.16 48.81 -22.81
CA ASP A 34 -33.52 47.50 -22.22
C ASP A 34 -32.46 46.95 -21.24
N LEU A 35 -31.82 47.83 -20.45
CA LEU A 35 -30.97 47.40 -19.34
C LEU A 35 -31.84 47.03 -18.11
N PRO A 36 -31.64 45.85 -17.49
CA PRO A 36 -32.27 45.54 -16.20
C PRO A 36 -31.88 46.61 -15.17
N PRO A 37 -32.77 46.95 -14.21
CA PRO A 37 -32.47 47.96 -13.22
C PRO A 37 -31.15 47.62 -12.51
N PRO A 38 -30.28 48.62 -12.25
CA PRO A 38 -29.01 48.39 -11.60
C PRO A 38 -29.27 47.63 -10.30
N PRO A 39 -28.42 46.64 -9.95
CA PRO A 39 -28.57 45.93 -8.69
C PRO A 39 -28.66 46.99 -7.59
N ALA A 40 -29.74 46.91 -6.79
CA ALA A 40 -30.00 47.82 -5.70
C ALA A 40 -28.68 48.15 -5.00
N THR A 41 -28.35 49.44 -4.89
CA THR A 41 -27.06 49.91 -4.38
C THR A 41 -26.88 49.35 -2.97
N ILE A 42 -26.25 48.18 -2.88
CA ILE A 42 -25.91 47.55 -1.62
C ILE A 42 -25.02 48.58 -0.93
N SER A 43 -25.45 49.09 0.21
CA SER A 43 -24.65 50.09 0.94
C SER A 43 -23.24 49.51 1.12
N GLN A 44 -22.19 50.34 1.05
CA GLN A 44 -20.82 49.83 1.24
C GLN A 44 -20.66 49.01 2.54
N ALA A 45 -21.50 49.29 3.55
CA ALA A 45 -21.62 48.53 4.77
C ALA A 45 -22.21 47.12 4.56
N GLU A 46 -23.29 46.96 3.81
CA GLU A 46 -23.88 45.66 3.46
C GLU A 46 -22.97 44.85 2.53
N GLY A 47 -22.28 45.48 1.59
CA GLY A 47 -21.32 44.83 0.70
C GLY A 47 -20.11 44.29 1.46
N LYS A 48 -19.61 45.05 2.45
CA LYS A 48 -18.58 44.57 3.40
C LYS A 48 -19.09 43.41 4.25
N LYS A 49 -20.32 43.47 4.79
CA LYS A 49 -20.92 42.38 5.57
C LYS A 49 -21.05 41.10 4.76
N LEU A 50 -21.56 41.17 3.53
CA LEU A 50 -21.67 40.03 2.61
C LEU A 50 -20.30 39.42 2.27
N LYS A 51 -19.28 40.25 2.04
CA LYS A 51 -17.92 39.79 1.74
C LYS A 51 -17.27 39.09 2.95
N VAL A 52 -17.45 39.64 4.15
CA VAL A 52 -16.99 39.02 5.41
C VAL A 52 -17.72 37.72 5.69
N GLN A 53 -19.05 37.68 5.49
CA GLN A 53 -19.86 36.48 5.68
C GLN A 53 -19.49 35.38 4.69
N ARG A 54 -19.23 35.73 3.42
CA ARG A 54 -18.77 34.80 2.38
C ARG A 54 -17.36 34.28 2.65
N SER A 55 -16.44 35.14 3.09
CA SER A 55 -15.10 34.73 3.52
C SER A 55 -15.14 33.76 4.69
N ARG A 56 -15.99 34.07 5.68
CA ARG A 56 -16.15 33.26 6.90
C ARG A 56 -16.85 31.91 6.61
N SER A 57 -17.79 31.89 5.65
CA SER A 57 -18.41 30.66 5.15
C SER A 57 -17.39 29.77 4.44
N TYR A 58 -16.54 30.36 3.59
CA TYR A 58 -15.51 29.63 2.86
C TYR A 58 -14.43 29.04 3.80
N ASP A 59 -13.96 29.82 4.79
CA ASP A 59 -13.06 29.31 5.84
C ASP A 59 -13.70 28.18 6.66
N SER A 60 -14.99 28.29 6.97
CA SER A 60 -15.74 27.25 7.69
C SER A 60 -15.83 25.96 6.88
N GLU A 61 -16.14 26.04 5.58
CA GLU A 61 -16.22 24.89 4.68
C GLU A 61 -14.85 24.23 4.45
N GLU A 62 -13.77 25.00 4.34
CA GLU A 62 -12.40 24.45 4.25
C GLU A 62 -11.98 23.76 5.55
N HIS A 63 -12.31 24.35 6.71
CA HIS A 63 -12.02 23.76 8.01
C HIS A 63 -12.83 22.48 8.26
N GLU A 64 -14.12 22.46 7.91
CA GLU A 64 -14.97 21.26 8.00
C GLU A 64 -14.52 20.15 7.05
N ARG A 65 -14.15 20.49 5.81
CA ARG A 65 -13.55 19.53 4.86
C ARG A 65 -12.24 18.97 5.39
N GLY A 66 -11.36 19.82 5.93
CA GLY A 66 -10.11 19.40 6.55
C GLY A 66 -10.34 18.46 7.74
N ALA A 67 -11.29 18.77 8.61
CA ALA A 67 -11.63 17.94 9.77
C ALA A 67 -12.20 16.58 9.36
N CYS A 68 -13.08 16.54 8.37
CA CYS A 68 -13.65 15.30 7.82
C CYS A 68 -12.57 14.41 7.18
N GLU A 69 -11.66 15.00 6.41
CA GLU A 69 -10.55 14.28 5.77
C GLU A 69 -9.53 13.75 6.79
N TRP A 70 -9.24 14.52 7.85
CA TRP A 70 -8.40 14.05 8.94
C TRP A 70 -9.05 12.92 9.74
N CYS A 71 -10.36 13.01 9.97
CA CYS A 71 -11.13 11.95 10.62
C CYS A 71 -11.09 10.66 9.79
N GLU A 72 -11.36 10.75 8.47
CA GLU A 72 -11.28 9.61 7.56
C GLU A 72 -9.88 8.97 7.59
N TYR A 73 -8.83 9.78 7.43
CA TYR A 73 -7.45 9.31 7.51
C TYR A 73 -7.15 8.59 8.83
N ALA A 74 -7.48 9.22 9.96
CA ALA A 74 -7.22 8.67 11.28
C ALA A 74 -7.96 7.36 11.52
N LEU A 75 -9.23 7.27 11.10
CA LEU A 75 -10.04 6.06 11.21
C LEU A 75 -9.45 4.91 10.40
N VAL A 76 -9.10 5.16 9.14
CA VAL A 76 -8.62 4.11 8.23
C VAL A 76 -7.23 3.61 8.63
N ILE A 77 -6.31 4.50 9.04
CA ILE A 77 -4.98 4.11 9.52
C ILE A 77 -5.06 3.36 10.86
N THR A 78 -5.91 3.81 11.77
CA THR A 78 -6.14 3.13 13.05
C THR A 78 -6.72 1.73 12.81
N LEU A 79 -7.73 1.62 11.92
CA LEU A 79 -8.31 0.34 11.54
C LEU A 79 -7.27 -0.60 10.94
N ALA A 80 -6.44 -0.13 9.99
CA ALA A 80 -5.37 -0.93 9.41
C ALA A 80 -4.41 -1.45 10.48
N THR A 81 -4.01 -0.59 11.42
CA THR A 81 -3.09 -0.94 12.50
C THR A 81 -3.68 -1.98 13.45
N ILE A 82 -4.94 -1.81 13.85
CA ILE A 82 -5.66 -2.77 14.70
C ILE A 82 -5.77 -4.13 14.00
N LEU A 83 -6.13 -4.14 12.71
CA LEU A 83 -6.27 -5.39 11.95
C LEU A 83 -4.91 -6.10 11.79
N LEU A 84 -3.83 -5.40 11.46
CA LEU A 84 -2.49 -5.96 11.29
C LEU A 84 -1.96 -6.60 12.59
N ILE A 85 -2.14 -5.94 13.73
CA ILE A 85 -1.73 -6.50 15.03
C ILE A 85 -2.69 -7.62 15.44
N GLY A 86 -3.99 -7.40 15.27
CA GLY A 86 -5.06 -8.31 15.66
C GLY A 86 -4.97 -9.66 14.96
N VAL A 87 -4.66 -9.69 13.65
CA VAL A 87 -4.54 -10.96 12.92
C VAL A 87 -3.37 -11.81 13.42
N SER A 88 -2.24 -11.18 13.76
CA SER A 88 -1.10 -11.88 14.37
C SER A 88 -1.45 -12.40 15.76
N ALA A 89 -2.09 -11.57 16.60
CA ALA A 89 -2.51 -11.97 17.94
C ALA A 89 -3.53 -13.13 17.89
N LEU A 90 -4.49 -13.07 16.98
CA LEU A 90 -5.50 -14.12 16.79
C LEU A 90 -4.87 -15.42 16.28
N THR A 91 -3.87 -15.33 15.40
CA THR A 91 -3.11 -16.51 14.92
C THR A 91 -2.33 -17.16 16.06
N ILE A 92 -1.66 -16.36 16.90
CA ILE A 92 -0.96 -16.87 18.09
C ILE A 92 -1.95 -17.53 19.04
N PHE A 93 -3.08 -16.88 19.33
CA PHE A 93 -4.15 -17.45 20.15
C PHE A 93 -4.61 -18.79 19.59
N TRP A 94 -4.90 -18.86 18.29
CA TRP A 94 -5.30 -20.11 17.64
C TRP A 94 -4.27 -21.22 17.85
N THR A 95 -2.98 -20.94 17.62
CA THR A 95 -1.92 -21.95 17.76
C THR A 95 -1.72 -22.44 19.18
N PHE A 96 -1.79 -21.55 20.18
CA PHE A 96 -1.61 -21.95 21.58
C PHE A 96 -2.83 -22.66 22.14
N PHE A 97 -4.03 -22.17 21.82
CA PHE A 97 -5.26 -22.70 22.38
C PHE A 97 -5.68 -24.02 21.72
N TYR A 98 -5.52 -24.16 20.41
CA TYR A 98 -6.01 -25.33 19.67
C TYR A 98 -4.91 -26.25 19.12
N ARG A 99 -3.65 -25.82 19.07
CA ARG A 99 -2.56 -26.55 18.40
C ARG A 99 -1.36 -26.85 19.29
N GLU A 100 -1.50 -26.72 20.61
CA GLU A 100 -0.47 -27.06 21.59
C GLU A 100 0.83 -26.22 21.50
N GLY A 101 0.77 -25.04 20.86
CA GLY A 101 1.86 -24.09 20.79
C GLY A 101 2.94 -24.43 19.76
N TYR A 102 4.19 -24.07 20.06
CA TYR A 102 5.33 -24.17 19.15
C TYR A 102 6.37 -25.17 19.64
N GLY A 103 7.17 -25.67 18.70
CA GLY A 103 8.28 -26.58 18.95
C GLY A 103 9.29 -26.56 17.82
N TRP A 104 10.56 -26.84 18.10
CA TRP A 104 11.61 -26.92 17.08
C TRP A 104 12.50 -28.12 17.37
N ALA A 105 12.57 -29.06 16.41
CA ALA A 105 13.31 -30.31 16.58
C ALA A 105 12.86 -31.18 17.77
N ASP A 106 11.62 -31.00 18.23
CA ASP A 106 10.99 -31.86 19.24
C ASP A 106 10.47 -33.17 18.59
N ASP A 107 10.13 -34.16 19.43
CA ASP A 107 9.51 -35.43 19.02
C ASP A 107 8.09 -35.28 18.45
N ILE A 108 7.53 -34.05 18.45
CA ILE A 108 6.17 -33.73 17.97
C ILE A 108 6.25 -32.78 16.76
N PRO A 109 6.30 -33.29 15.53
CA PRO A 109 6.46 -32.47 14.32
C PRO A 109 5.34 -31.44 14.11
N GLU A 110 4.13 -31.68 14.62
CA GLU A 110 2.97 -30.78 14.51
C GLU A 110 3.24 -29.41 15.13
N LYS A 111 3.97 -29.37 16.25
CA LYS A 111 4.34 -28.11 16.91
C LYS A 111 5.31 -27.28 16.08
N GLN A 112 6.16 -27.94 15.30
CA GLN A 112 7.03 -27.27 14.34
C GLN A 112 6.23 -26.72 13.15
N PHE A 113 5.24 -27.47 12.65
CA PHE A 113 4.34 -26.95 11.62
C PHE A 113 3.62 -25.67 12.07
N ASN A 114 3.23 -25.55 13.35
CA ASN A 114 2.53 -24.36 13.84
C ASN A 114 3.34 -23.06 13.72
N LEU A 115 4.67 -23.13 13.61
CA LEU A 115 5.50 -21.96 13.29
C LEU A 115 5.21 -21.42 11.89
N HIS A 116 4.82 -22.27 10.94
CA HIS A 116 4.53 -21.87 9.57
C HIS A 116 3.42 -20.82 9.47
N PRO A 117 2.15 -21.08 9.87
CA PRO A 117 1.09 -20.08 9.75
C PRO A 117 1.38 -18.82 10.56
N THR A 118 1.93 -18.95 11.77
CA THR A 118 2.27 -17.78 12.62
C THR A 118 3.31 -16.90 11.94
N LEU A 119 4.43 -17.47 11.49
CA LEU A 119 5.51 -16.68 10.90
C LEU A 119 5.16 -16.16 9.51
N MET A 120 4.36 -16.89 8.72
CA MET A 120 3.86 -16.41 7.44
C MET A 120 2.92 -15.22 7.61
N ILE A 121 1.99 -15.25 8.57
CA ILE A 121 1.10 -14.12 8.87
C ILE A 121 1.88 -12.95 9.47
N ALA A 122 2.86 -13.21 10.34
CA ALA A 122 3.74 -12.16 10.87
C ALA A 122 4.55 -11.49 9.74
N GLY A 123 5.16 -12.26 8.85
CA GLY A 123 6.04 -11.78 7.79
C GLY A 123 5.27 -11.12 6.62
N PHE A 124 4.43 -11.89 5.93
CA PHE A 124 3.73 -11.44 4.71
C PHE A 124 2.56 -10.50 5.00
N ILE A 125 1.87 -10.63 6.12
CA ILE A 125 0.69 -9.81 6.41
C ILE A 125 1.08 -8.65 7.32
N THR A 126 1.64 -8.93 8.49
CA THR A 126 1.81 -7.90 9.53
C THR A 126 2.98 -6.96 9.24
N PHE A 127 4.21 -7.48 9.22
CA PHE A 127 5.40 -6.65 9.00
C PHE A 127 5.42 -6.05 7.59
N SER A 128 5.08 -6.84 6.56
CA SER A 128 4.99 -6.32 5.20
C SER A 128 3.84 -5.33 5.03
N GLY A 129 2.68 -5.56 5.67
CA GLY A 129 1.56 -4.62 5.64
C GLY A 129 1.90 -3.28 6.28
N PHE A 130 2.54 -3.29 7.47
CA PHE A 130 3.07 -2.07 8.06
C PHE A 130 4.06 -1.38 7.13
N SER A 131 5.03 -2.13 6.59
CA SER A 131 6.05 -1.61 5.68
C SER A 131 5.46 -0.88 4.46
N VAL A 132 4.45 -1.48 3.82
CA VAL A 132 3.74 -0.91 2.67
C VAL A 132 3.00 0.38 3.03
N LEU A 133 2.46 0.46 4.25
CA LEU A 133 1.75 1.64 4.76
C LEU A 133 2.65 2.73 5.36
N LEU A 134 3.93 2.49 5.62
CA LEU A 134 4.79 3.45 6.32
C LEU A 134 4.85 4.83 5.68
N TYR A 135 4.90 4.92 4.34
CA TYR A 135 4.87 6.21 3.63
C TYR A 135 3.52 6.94 3.70
N ARG A 136 2.49 6.28 4.22
CA ARG A 136 1.15 6.83 4.47
C ARG A 136 0.95 7.16 5.94
N ILE A 137 1.52 6.38 6.85
CA ILE A 137 1.45 6.57 8.31
C ILE A 137 2.41 7.69 8.75
N CYS A 138 3.66 7.62 8.30
CA CYS A 138 4.76 8.47 8.75
C CYS A 138 4.92 9.75 7.89
N ARG A 139 3.82 10.49 7.66
CA ARG A 139 3.82 11.68 6.77
C ARG A 139 4.71 12.82 7.24
N CYS A 140 4.83 13.01 8.56
CA CYS A 140 5.61 14.09 9.16
C CYS A 140 7.09 13.75 9.36
N PHE A 141 7.52 12.52 9.04
CA PHE A 141 8.92 12.12 9.21
C PHE A 141 9.76 12.49 7.99
N ARG A 142 11.05 12.79 8.21
CA ARG A 142 11.98 12.96 7.10
C ARG A 142 11.99 11.69 6.24
N ARG A 143 11.94 11.87 4.91
CA ARG A 143 11.84 10.76 3.95
C ARG A 143 12.91 9.68 4.09
N ILE A 144 14.09 10.02 4.61
CA ILE A 144 15.16 9.04 4.88
C ILE A 144 14.81 8.09 6.04
N TYR A 145 14.14 8.58 7.09
CA TYR A 145 13.70 7.74 8.21
C TYR A 145 12.60 6.78 7.78
N VAL A 146 11.63 7.26 6.98
CA VAL A 146 10.57 6.39 6.44
C VAL A 146 11.15 5.30 5.54
N LYS A 147 12.16 5.62 4.72
CA LYS A 147 12.91 4.63 3.93
C LYS A 147 13.59 3.58 4.79
N LEU A 148 14.29 4.01 5.84
CA LEU A 148 14.98 3.10 6.74
C LEU A 148 14.00 2.20 7.48
N LEU A 149 12.90 2.76 7.99
CA LEU A 149 11.87 2.01 8.68
C LEU A 149 11.21 0.99 7.75
N HIS A 150 10.93 1.36 6.49
CA HIS A 150 10.44 0.44 5.46
C HIS A 150 11.40 -0.73 5.22
N ALA A 151 12.69 -0.44 5.12
CA ALA A 151 13.70 -1.50 5.01
C ALA A 151 13.76 -2.38 6.26
N ILE A 152 13.69 -1.81 7.47
CA ILE A 152 13.70 -2.57 8.73
C ILE A 152 12.49 -3.49 8.84
N PHE A 153 11.28 -3.02 8.55
CA PHE A 153 10.08 -3.87 8.62
C PHE A 153 10.16 -5.04 7.64
N HIS A 154 10.66 -4.84 6.41
CA HIS A 154 10.91 -5.96 5.50
C HIS A 154 12.08 -6.85 5.95
N ALA A 155 13.11 -6.29 6.59
CA ALA A 155 14.19 -7.06 7.19
C ALA A 155 13.72 -7.94 8.35
N LEU A 156 12.70 -7.52 9.10
CA LEU A 156 12.03 -8.33 10.13
C LEU A 156 11.11 -9.39 9.52
N ALA A 157 10.42 -9.07 8.42
CA ALA A 157 9.57 -10.03 7.70
C ALA A 157 10.38 -11.18 7.07
N PHE A 158 11.58 -10.88 6.56
CA PHE A 158 12.43 -11.86 5.86
C PHE A 158 12.74 -13.12 6.68
N PRO A 159 13.28 -13.05 7.91
CA PRO A 159 13.53 -14.25 8.72
C PRO A 159 12.23 -14.98 9.11
N CYS A 160 11.11 -14.27 9.33
CA CYS A 160 9.83 -14.93 9.58
C CYS A 160 9.43 -15.82 8.40
N ILE A 161 9.47 -15.29 7.17
CA ILE A 161 9.13 -16.05 5.97
C ILE A 161 10.06 -17.25 5.78
N VAL A 162 11.38 -17.04 5.92
CA VAL A 162 12.37 -18.12 5.75
C VAL A 162 12.19 -19.20 6.79
N ILE A 163 12.10 -18.86 8.08
CA ILE A 163 11.95 -19.85 9.16
C ILE A 163 10.61 -20.57 9.04
N GLY A 164 9.52 -19.86 8.74
CA GLY A 164 8.21 -20.49 8.52
C GLY A 164 8.20 -21.47 7.34
N PHE A 165 8.95 -21.17 6.27
CA PHE A 165 9.11 -22.07 5.13
C PHE A 165 9.95 -23.30 5.49
N LEU A 166 11.07 -23.11 6.20
CA LEU A 166 11.89 -24.22 6.67
C LEU A 166 11.13 -25.14 7.63
N ALA A 167 10.28 -24.57 8.49
CA ALA A 167 9.46 -25.33 9.44
C ALA A 167 8.51 -26.31 8.73
N VAL A 168 7.82 -25.89 7.67
CA VAL A 168 6.92 -26.78 6.91
C VAL A 168 7.70 -27.80 6.07
N LEU A 169 8.84 -27.41 5.50
CA LEU A 169 9.68 -28.33 4.72
C LEU A 169 10.21 -29.47 5.59
N ASP A 170 10.72 -29.14 6.79
CA ASP A 170 11.20 -30.15 7.74
C ASP A 170 10.06 -31.01 8.28
N PHE A 171 8.89 -30.41 8.57
CA PHE A 171 7.69 -31.16 8.95
C PHE A 171 7.28 -32.20 7.89
N HIS A 172 7.20 -31.80 6.61
CA HIS A 172 6.85 -32.71 5.53
C HIS A 172 7.88 -33.83 5.38
N ASN A 173 9.18 -33.52 5.43
CA ASN A 173 10.24 -34.52 5.32
C ASN A 173 10.18 -35.53 6.47
N LYS A 174 9.95 -35.09 7.71
CA LYS A 174 9.79 -35.98 8.87
C LYS A 174 8.55 -36.86 8.80
N LYS A 175 7.45 -36.35 8.23
CA LYS A 175 6.19 -37.10 8.08
C LYS A 175 6.09 -37.89 6.77
N GLY A 176 7.09 -37.81 5.88
CA GLY A 176 7.04 -38.45 4.56
C GLY A 176 5.97 -37.87 3.62
N ILE A 177 5.63 -36.59 3.78
CA ILE A 177 4.64 -35.89 2.94
C ILE A 177 5.36 -35.28 1.73
N ASN A 178 4.76 -35.41 0.55
CA ASN A 178 5.31 -34.79 -0.66
C ASN A 178 5.32 -33.26 -0.55
N ASN A 179 6.40 -32.64 -0.99
CA ASN A 179 6.53 -31.19 -1.03
C ASN A 179 5.97 -30.61 -2.35
N PHE A 180 5.54 -29.35 -2.32
CA PHE A 180 5.20 -28.54 -3.51
C PHE A 180 4.10 -29.09 -4.45
N TYR A 181 3.16 -29.89 -3.94
CA TYR A 181 2.06 -30.40 -4.77
C TYR A 181 0.80 -29.51 -4.75
N SER A 182 0.66 -28.63 -3.75
CA SER A 182 -0.57 -27.84 -3.56
C SER A 182 -0.47 -26.46 -4.21
N LEU A 183 -1.61 -25.88 -4.60
CA LEU A 183 -1.65 -24.52 -5.15
C LEU A 183 -1.12 -23.48 -4.14
N HIS A 184 -1.42 -23.67 -2.85
CA HIS A 184 -0.85 -22.84 -1.78
C HIS A 184 0.68 -22.79 -1.85
N SER A 185 1.33 -23.95 -2.01
CA SER A 185 2.80 -24.03 -2.06
C SER A 185 3.39 -23.34 -3.29
N TRP A 186 2.71 -23.36 -4.44
CA TRP A 186 3.16 -22.66 -5.65
C TRP A 186 3.04 -21.15 -5.51
N ILE A 187 1.89 -20.65 -5.03
CA ILE A 187 1.68 -19.22 -4.77
C ILE A 187 2.69 -18.73 -3.72
N GLY A 188 2.86 -19.49 -2.63
CA GLY A 188 3.80 -19.16 -1.56
C GLY A 188 5.26 -19.10 -2.05
N PHE A 189 5.68 -20.03 -2.90
CA PHE A 189 7.03 -20.03 -3.47
C PHE A 189 7.27 -18.81 -4.37
N VAL A 190 6.30 -18.46 -5.23
CA VAL A 190 6.38 -17.23 -6.05
C VAL A 190 6.40 -15.97 -5.17
N ALA A 191 5.54 -15.90 -4.15
CA ALA A 191 5.50 -14.77 -3.22
C ALA A 191 6.84 -14.60 -2.48
N MET A 192 7.44 -15.69 -1.99
CA MET A 192 8.73 -15.68 -1.31
C MET A 192 9.88 -15.27 -2.25
N GLY A 193 9.90 -15.79 -3.47
CA GLY A 193 10.89 -15.41 -4.48
C GLY A 193 10.80 -13.93 -4.87
N LEU A 194 9.58 -13.43 -5.12
CA LEU A 194 9.35 -12.02 -5.41
C LEU A 194 9.70 -11.12 -4.22
N PHE A 195 9.39 -11.55 -2.98
CA PHE A 195 9.76 -10.83 -1.77
C PHE A 195 11.28 -10.68 -1.63
N GLY A 196 12.01 -11.79 -1.78
CA GLY A 196 13.48 -11.78 -1.73
C GLY A 196 14.10 -10.88 -2.80
N LEU A 197 13.59 -10.97 -4.04
CA LEU A 197 14.03 -10.11 -5.14
C LEU A 197 13.73 -8.63 -4.87
N GLN A 198 12.53 -8.31 -4.39
CA GLN A 198 12.14 -6.94 -4.07
C GLN A 198 12.96 -6.35 -2.93
N TYR A 199 13.25 -7.14 -1.89
CA TYR A 199 14.09 -6.70 -0.79
C TYR A 199 15.52 -6.43 -1.27
N ALA A 200 16.12 -7.33 -2.05
CA ALA A 200 17.45 -7.14 -2.61
C ALA A 200 17.50 -5.90 -3.52
N VAL A 201 16.64 -5.82 -4.54
CA VAL A 201 16.60 -4.69 -5.47
C VAL A 201 16.34 -3.38 -4.73
N GLY A 202 15.41 -3.36 -3.77
CA GLY A 202 15.10 -2.19 -2.97
C GLY A 202 16.29 -1.73 -2.10
N PHE A 203 16.97 -2.66 -1.45
CA PHE A 203 18.15 -2.37 -0.64
C PHE A 203 19.30 -1.80 -1.49
N PHE A 204 19.65 -2.45 -2.60
CA PHE A 204 20.71 -1.98 -3.49
C PHE A 204 20.37 -0.63 -4.12
N SER A 205 19.18 -0.49 -4.71
CA SER A 205 18.80 0.72 -5.46
C SER A 205 18.46 1.92 -4.59
N PHE A 206 17.78 1.74 -3.46
CA PHE A 206 17.23 2.83 -2.66
C PHE A 206 17.95 3.07 -1.33
N LEU A 207 18.88 2.21 -0.91
CA LEU A 207 19.77 2.47 0.23
C LEU A 207 21.24 2.57 -0.17
N LEU A 208 21.82 1.57 -0.83
CA LEU A 208 23.26 1.59 -1.17
C LEU A 208 23.60 2.65 -2.22
N LEU A 209 22.86 2.70 -3.33
CA LEU A 209 23.10 3.69 -4.38
C LEU A 209 22.77 5.13 -3.97
N LEU A 210 22.20 5.39 -2.78
CA LEU A 210 22.09 6.75 -2.22
C LEU A 210 23.44 7.40 -1.97
N ILE A 211 24.47 6.59 -1.73
CA ILE A 211 25.84 7.06 -1.45
C ILE A 211 26.48 7.65 -2.72
N CYS A 212 26.16 7.12 -3.92
CA CYS A 212 26.76 7.49 -5.21
C CYS A 212 25.92 8.53 -6.00
N ASN A 213 25.48 9.59 -5.33
CA ASN A 213 24.22 10.29 -5.58
C ASN A 213 23.98 10.94 -6.98
N LYS A 214 25.01 11.22 -7.79
CA LYS A 214 24.83 11.95 -9.07
C LYS A 214 24.63 11.05 -10.30
N GLY A 215 25.26 9.86 -10.35
CA GLY A 215 25.20 8.99 -11.54
C GLY A 215 23.97 8.10 -11.62
N THR A 216 23.33 7.79 -10.49
CA THR A 216 22.28 6.75 -10.40
C THR A 216 20.89 7.32 -10.20
N ALA A 217 20.72 8.65 -10.17
CA ALA A 217 19.45 9.29 -9.88
C ALA A 217 18.33 8.91 -10.88
N ASN A 218 18.63 8.94 -12.19
CA ASN A 218 17.68 8.59 -13.25
C ASN A 218 17.27 7.12 -13.18
N PHE A 219 18.24 6.23 -12.95
CA PHE A 219 17.99 4.80 -12.79
C PHE A 219 17.04 4.52 -11.60
N ARG A 220 17.34 5.10 -10.42
CA ARG A 220 16.48 4.98 -9.24
C ARG A 220 15.07 5.51 -9.50
N ALA A 221 14.95 6.66 -10.17
CA ALA A 221 13.64 7.23 -10.50
C ALA A 221 12.80 6.29 -11.38
N SER A 222 13.41 5.61 -12.36
CA SER A 222 12.72 4.63 -13.20
C SER A 222 12.30 3.35 -12.43
N LEU A 223 13.04 2.98 -11.38
CA LEU A 223 12.75 1.79 -10.58
C LEU A 223 11.63 1.98 -9.57
N VAL A 224 11.34 3.22 -9.13
CA VAL A 224 10.27 3.49 -8.14
C VAL A 224 8.91 2.89 -8.55
N PRO A 225 8.36 3.14 -9.75
CA PRO A 225 7.06 2.58 -10.13
C PRO A 225 7.09 1.05 -10.21
N ILE A 226 8.20 0.46 -10.67
CA ILE A 226 8.36 -1.00 -10.76
C ILE A 226 8.38 -1.61 -9.35
N HIS A 227 9.21 -1.07 -8.46
CA HIS A 227 9.30 -1.52 -7.07
C HIS A 227 7.96 -1.39 -6.34
N ALA A 228 7.25 -0.29 -6.53
CA ALA A 228 5.93 -0.10 -5.94
C ALA A 228 4.90 -1.12 -6.46
N ALA A 229 4.84 -1.33 -7.79
CA ALA A 229 3.90 -2.27 -8.39
C ALA A 229 4.15 -3.72 -7.95
N PHE A 230 5.41 -4.17 -8.03
CA PHE A 230 5.78 -5.52 -7.60
C PHE A 230 5.72 -5.69 -6.07
N GLY A 231 5.93 -4.63 -5.29
CA GLY A 231 5.72 -4.65 -3.85
C GLY A 231 4.26 -4.93 -3.49
N VAL A 232 3.32 -4.24 -4.15
CA VAL A 232 1.87 -4.50 -3.99
C VAL A 232 1.51 -5.90 -4.47
N LEU A 233 2.00 -6.32 -5.64
CA LEU A 233 1.78 -7.68 -6.14
C LEU A 233 2.27 -8.75 -5.15
N THR A 234 3.46 -8.56 -4.57
CA THR A 234 4.02 -9.48 -3.57
C THR A 234 3.14 -9.56 -2.33
N PHE A 235 2.64 -8.42 -1.85
CA PHE A 235 1.71 -8.38 -0.72
C PHE A 235 0.40 -9.14 -1.02
N VAL A 236 -0.19 -8.93 -2.20
CA VAL A 236 -1.40 -9.65 -2.65
C VAL A 236 -1.14 -11.15 -2.75
N LEU A 237 0.00 -11.58 -3.31
CA LEU A 237 0.36 -12.99 -3.38
C LEU A 237 0.56 -13.62 -1.99
N GLY A 238 1.16 -12.87 -1.05
CA GLY A 238 1.25 -13.28 0.35
C GLY A 238 -0.12 -13.47 0.99
N VAL A 239 -1.07 -12.56 0.75
CA VAL A 239 -2.47 -12.71 1.18
C VAL A 239 -3.10 -13.98 0.59
N CYS A 240 -3.00 -14.18 -0.73
CA CYS A 240 -3.53 -15.38 -1.39
C CYS A 240 -2.93 -16.66 -0.79
N ALA A 241 -1.60 -16.69 -0.61
CA ALA A 241 -0.92 -17.84 0.00
C ALA A 241 -1.42 -18.11 1.43
N CYS A 242 -1.56 -17.08 2.28
CA CYS A 242 -2.08 -17.26 3.63
C CYS A 242 -3.52 -17.80 3.64
N LEU A 243 -4.40 -17.30 2.75
CA LEU A 243 -5.79 -17.75 2.68
C LEU A 243 -5.92 -19.21 2.21
N THR A 244 -5.19 -19.59 1.16
CA THR A 244 -5.18 -20.98 0.69
C THR A 244 -4.55 -21.91 1.73
N GLY A 245 -3.50 -21.46 2.43
CA GLY A 245 -2.83 -22.23 3.48
C GLY A 245 -3.71 -22.43 4.72
N LEU A 246 -4.45 -21.41 5.15
CA LEU A 246 -5.43 -21.54 6.24
C LEU A 246 -6.54 -22.53 5.87
N THR A 247 -7.01 -22.49 4.62
CA THR A 247 -8.03 -23.41 4.11
C THR A 247 -7.51 -24.85 4.09
N GLU A 248 -6.32 -25.09 3.52
CA GLU A 248 -5.67 -26.41 3.53
C GLU A 248 -5.50 -26.91 4.97
N LYS A 249 -4.99 -26.07 5.87
CA LYS A 249 -4.78 -26.46 7.27
C LYS A 249 -6.08 -26.77 8.00
N ALA A 250 -7.14 -26.01 7.77
CA ALA A 250 -8.47 -26.28 8.32
C ALA A 250 -8.98 -27.66 7.88
N LEU A 251 -8.95 -27.93 6.57
CA LEU A 251 -9.42 -29.19 6.00
C LEU A 251 -8.58 -30.39 6.48
N PHE A 252 -7.25 -30.26 6.52
CA PHE A 252 -6.37 -31.34 6.94
C PHE A 252 -6.45 -31.65 8.43
N THR A 253 -6.74 -30.65 9.27
CA THR A 253 -6.72 -30.86 10.72
C THR A 253 -8.09 -31.11 11.32
N LEU A 254 -9.14 -30.44 10.81
CA LEU A 254 -10.51 -30.64 11.29
C LEU A 254 -11.22 -31.77 10.53
N GLY A 255 -10.84 -32.01 9.26
CA GLY A 255 -11.59 -32.87 8.34
C GLY A 255 -12.78 -32.12 7.72
N ALA A 256 -13.16 -32.51 6.49
CA ALA A 256 -14.21 -31.83 5.73
C ALA A 256 -15.57 -31.83 6.45
N ASP A 257 -15.98 -32.99 6.98
CA ASP A 257 -17.27 -33.14 7.65
C ASP A 257 -17.37 -32.27 8.90
N ARG A 258 -16.36 -32.32 9.77
CA ARG A 258 -16.35 -31.51 11.00
C ARG A 258 -16.24 -30.03 10.68
N TYR A 259 -15.38 -29.63 9.73
CA TYR A 259 -15.23 -28.23 9.35
C TYR A 259 -16.54 -27.65 8.79
N SER A 260 -17.32 -28.44 8.05
CA SER A 260 -18.64 -28.01 7.54
C SER A 260 -19.65 -27.73 8.66
N GLY A 261 -19.51 -28.38 9.82
CA GLY A 261 -20.29 -28.12 11.03
C GLY A 261 -19.87 -26.85 11.79
N LEU A 262 -18.87 -26.10 11.29
CA LEU A 262 -18.37 -24.84 11.83
C LEU A 262 -18.04 -24.89 13.35
N PRO A 263 -17.11 -25.77 13.78
CA PRO A 263 -16.68 -25.83 15.17
C PRO A 263 -15.97 -24.53 15.57
N ASP A 264 -15.85 -24.26 16.86
CA ASP A 264 -15.21 -23.04 17.40
C ASP A 264 -13.83 -22.77 16.75
N GLU A 265 -13.01 -23.81 16.61
CA GLU A 265 -11.72 -23.69 15.94
C GLU A 265 -11.86 -23.25 14.47
N GLY A 266 -12.84 -23.78 13.75
CA GLY A 266 -13.15 -23.39 12.37
C GLY A 266 -13.61 -21.94 12.26
N VAL A 267 -14.38 -21.45 13.24
CA VAL A 267 -14.77 -20.03 13.33
C VAL A 267 -13.53 -19.16 13.47
N ILE A 268 -12.58 -19.53 14.35
CA ILE A 268 -11.35 -18.77 14.57
C ILE A 268 -10.48 -18.75 13.29
N ILE A 269 -10.29 -19.89 12.63
CA ILE A 269 -9.51 -19.95 11.38
C ILE A 269 -10.16 -19.07 10.29
N ASN A 270 -11.48 -19.12 10.16
CA ASN A 270 -12.21 -18.29 9.21
C ASN A 270 -12.13 -16.80 9.56
N ALA A 271 -12.18 -16.45 10.86
CA ALA A 271 -12.03 -15.08 11.33
C ALA A 271 -10.63 -14.52 11.00
N ILE A 272 -9.57 -15.33 11.14
CA ILE A 272 -8.22 -14.96 10.67
C ILE A 272 -8.25 -14.70 9.16
N GLY A 273 -8.84 -15.59 8.37
CA GLY A 273 -8.94 -15.42 6.91
C GLY A 273 -9.69 -14.16 6.49
N VAL A 274 -10.85 -13.90 7.10
CA VAL A 274 -11.64 -12.68 6.85
C VAL A 274 -10.89 -11.43 7.29
N ALA A 275 -10.17 -11.46 8.41
CA ALA A 275 -9.32 -10.36 8.85
C ALA A 275 -8.20 -10.07 7.83
N ILE A 276 -7.57 -11.09 7.24
CA ILE A 276 -6.58 -10.93 6.17
C ILE A 276 -7.20 -10.24 4.95
N ILE A 277 -8.41 -10.63 4.54
CA ILE A 277 -9.13 -9.96 3.44
C ILE A 277 -9.44 -8.50 3.79
N ALA A 278 -9.89 -8.22 5.01
CA ALA A 278 -10.15 -6.85 5.46
C ALA A 278 -8.87 -6.00 5.45
N ILE A 279 -7.73 -6.57 5.89
CA ILE A 279 -6.42 -5.92 5.80
C ILE A 279 -6.09 -5.59 4.35
N LEU A 280 -6.25 -6.54 3.42
CA LEU A 280 -5.98 -6.30 2.01
C LEU A 280 -6.84 -5.14 1.47
N ALA A 281 -8.15 -5.17 1.74
CA ALA A 281 -9.06 -4.12 1.29
C ALA A 281 -8.68 -2.74 1.83
N VAL A 282 -8.39 -2.65 3.13
CA VAL A 282 -7.98 -1.38 3.79
C VAL A 282 -6.63 -0.89 3.28
N VAL A 283 -5.64 -1.78 3.12
CA VAL A 283 -4.32 -1.42 2.56
C VAL A 283 -4.47 -0.89 1.15
N MET A 284 -5.20 -1.59 0.28
CA MET A 284 -5.41 -1.16 -1.11
C MET A 284 -6.15 0.17 -1.18
N TYR A 285 -7.16 0.37 -0.32
CA TYR A 285 -7.84 1.65 -0.19
C TYR A 285 -6.86 2.77 0.16
N ILE A 286 -6.06 2.62 1.22
CA ILE A 286 -5.08 3.62 1.65
C ILE A 286 -4.07 3.94 0.54
N LEU A 287 -3.58 2.92 -0.17
CA LEU A 287 -2.59 3.09 -1.23
C LEU A 287 -3.15 3.86 -2.44
N SER A 288 -4.42 3.61 -2.79
CA SER A 288 -5.13 4.26 -3.91
C SER A 288 -5.42 5.75 -3.66
N ARG A 289 -5.51 6.17 -2.40
CA ARG A 289 -5.80 7.56 -2.02
C ARG A 289 -4.56 8.43 -2.14
N ASN A 290 -4.47 9.19 -3.23
CA ASN A 290 -3.41 10.19 -3.43
C ASN A 290 -3.35 11.22 -2.30
N LYS A 291 -4.49 11.57 -1.71
CA LYS A 291 -4.59 12.50 -0.56
C LYS A 291 -3.82 12.02 0.67
N PHE A 292 -3.60 10.72 0.82
CA PHE A 292 -2.84 10.17 1.94
C PHE A 292 -1.32 10.14 1.70
N ARG A 293 -0.86 10.62 0.54
CA ARG A 293 0.58 10.85 0.29
C ARG A 293 1.02 12.08 1.07
N ALA A 294 2.20 12.01 1.70
CA ALA A 294 2.80 13.17 2.35
C ALA A 294 2.96 14.34 1.36
N ASP A 295 2.39 15.49 1.70
CA ASP A 295 2.42 16.72 0.90
C ASP A 295 3.66 17.56 1.26
N ALA A 296 4.12 18.45 0.36
CA ALA A 296 5.30 19.29 0.63
C ALA A 296 5.12 20.24 1.84
N ARG A 297 3.86 20.52 2.22
CA ARG A 297 3.47 21.32 3.39
C ARG A 297 3.68 20.57 4.71
N ASP A 298 3.39 19.26 4.76
CA ASP A 298 3.56 18.42 5.96
C ASP A 298 5.05 18.34 6.39
N MET A 299 5.98 18.43 5.42
CA MET A 299 7.42 18.42 5.67
C MET A 299 7.99 19.74 6.21
N ARG A 300 7.32 20.89 5.97
CA ARG A 300 7.75 22.18 6.54
C ARG A 300 7.33 22.31 8.00
N ALA A 301 6.10 21.96 8.32
CA ALA A 301 5.58 22.03 9.69
C ALA A 301 6.39 21.18 10.70
N SER A 302 7.01 20.09 10.26
CA SER A 302 7.87 19.24 11.12
C SER A 302 9.28 19.79 11.35
N VAL A 303 9.71 20.80 10.59
CA VAL A 303 11.05 21.43 10.73
C VAL A 303 11.00 22.65 11.65
N ASP A 304 9.80 23.21 11.85
CA ASP A 304 9.55 24.41 12.65
C ASP A 304 9.11 24.09 14.11
N LEU A 305 9.27 22.83 14.54
CA LEU A 305 9.06 22.31 15.91
C LEU A 305 10.37 21.71 16.43
#